data_AF-A0A960VD00-F1
#
_entry.id   AF-A0A960VD00-F1
#
_cell.length_a   1.000
_cell.length_b   1.000
_cell.length_c   1.000
_cell.angle_alpha   90.00
_cell.angle_beta   90.00
_cell.angle_gamma   90.00
#
_symmetry.space_group_name_H-M   'P 1'
#
loop_
_entity.id
_entity.type
_entity.pdbx_description
1 polymer ?
#
loop_
_entity_poly.entity_id
_entity_poly.type
_entity_poly.pdbx_seq_one_letter_code
_entity_poly.pdbx_strand_id
1 'polypeptide(L)'
;MKHLSLSILLLLAITVFNCKDQSVSSAECTPVVQSMLGNFGDMNPNATDEEKEKAKVMLTPVLQKECESGKYKLECLKSAKSIAELQNCKN
;
A
#
# COMPACT_ATOMS: atom_id res chain seq x y z
N MET A 1 2.52 44.40 -26.37
CA MET A 1 1.22 43.72 -26.16
C MET A 1 1.26 42.35 -26.83
N LYS A 2 1.21 41.28 -26.03
CA LYS A 2 0.51 40.00 -26.29
C LYS A 2 0.93 38.98 -25.21
N HIS A 3 0.04 38.86 -24.22
CA HIS A 3 -0.31 37.69 -23.40
C HIS A 3 0.82 36.82 -22.81
N LEU A 4 1.09 36.92 -21.50
CA LEU A 4 0.46 36.10 -20.46
C LEU A 4 0.45 34.59 -20.79
N SER A 5 1.51 33.90 -20.37
CA SER A 5 1.47 32.46 -20.07
C SER A 5 1.66 32.31 -18.57
N LEU A 6 0.55 32.48 -17.86
CA LEU A 6 0.33 32.15 -16.46
C LEU A 6 -0.20 30.71 -16.45
N SER A 7 0.58 29.76 -15.92
CA SER A 7 0.20 28.37 -15.57
C SER A 7 1.51 27.59 -15.38
N ILE A 8 1.86 26.88 -14.30
CA ILE A 8 1.20 26.23 -13.16
C ILE A 8 2.40 25.98 -12.21
N LEU A 9 2.44 26.57 -11.02
CA LEU A 9 1.89 26.02 -9.77
C LEU A 9 2.78 24.91 -9.14
N LEU A 10 3.18 25.19 -7.90
CA LEU A 10 3.50 24.26 -6.80
C LEU A 10 4.84 23.50 -6.91
N LEU A 11 5.88 23.95 -6.18
CA LEU A 11 6.20 23.48 -4.81
C LEU A 11 6.48 21.97 -4.74
N LEU A 12 7.76 21.61 -4.82
CA LEU A 12 8.29 20.49 -4.06
C LEU A 12 9.70 20.86 -3.56
N ALA A 13 9.73 21.87 -2.70
CA ALA A 13 10.76 21.94 -1.67
C ALA A 13 10.38 20.92 -0.60
N ILE A 14 10.96 19.72 -0.64
CA ILE A 14 10.98 18.84 0.53
C ILE A 14 12.40 18.84 1.06
N THR A 15 12.66 19.82 1.91
CA THR A 15 13.74 19.79 2.88
C THR A 15 13.35 18.86 4.03
N VAL A 16 14.20 17.85 4.26
CA VAL A 16 14.56 17.26 5.55
C VAL A 16 13.42 16.97 6.54
N PHE A 17 12.99 15.71 6.61
CA PHE A 17 12.41 15.16 7.83
C PHE A 17 13.09 13.85 8.20
N ASN A 18 13.52 13.78 9.45
CA ASN A 18 14.09 12.63 10.12
C ASN A 18 13.23 11.37 9.83
N CYS A 19 13.85 10.32 9.28
CA CYS A 19 13.26 9.00 9.12
C CYS A 19 12.97 8.38 10.49
N LYS A 20 11.80 8.66 11.05
CA LYS A 20 11.20 7.84 12.10
C LYS A 20 9.70 7.97 11.95
N ASP A 21 9.09 6.90 11.44
CA ASP A 21 7.65 6.73 11.23
C ASP A 21 7.05 7.66 10.16
N GLN A 22 7.49 7.48 8.90
CA GLN A 22 6.81 8.07 7.75
C GLN A 22 5.48 7.35 7.55
N SER A 23 4.42 7.88 8.15
CA SER A 23 3.05 7.43 7.89
C SER A 23 2.80 7.49 6.38
N VAL A 24 2.41 6.36 5.79
CA VAL A 24 2.09 6.27 4.37
C VAL A 24 0.64 6.75 4.19
N SER A 25 0.37 7.50 3.11
CA SER A 25 -0.99 7.96 2.85
C SER A 25 -1.93 6.79 2.51
N SER A 26 -3.20 6.91 2.91
CA SER A 26 -4.25 5.92 2.59
C SER A 26 -4.41 5.73 1.06
N ALA A 27 -4.17 6.79 0.29
CA ALA A 27 -4.21 6.77 -1.17
C ALA A 27 -3.11 5.89 -1.78
N GLU A 28 -1.94 5.78 -1.13
CA GLU A 28 -0.86 4.90 -1.55
C GLU A 28 -1.05 3.46 -1.06
N CYS A 29 -1.62 3.27 0.14
CA CYS A 29 -1.83 1.95 0.72
C CYS A 29 -2.99 1.16 0.11
N THR A 30 -4.11 1.83 -0.18
CA THR A 30 -5.32 1.17 -0.69
C THR A 30 -5.08 0.31 -1.94
N PRO A 31 -4.49 0.83 -3.04
CA PRO A 31 -4.24 0.02 -4.23
C PRO A 31 -3.22 -1.09 -3.99
N VAL A 32 -2.25 -0.88 -3.09
CA VAL A 32 -1.22 -1.88 -2.77
C VAL A 32 -1.82 -3.05 -2.01
N VAL A 33 -2.60 -2.79 -0.96
CA VAL A 33 -3.28 -3.82 -0.16
C VAL A 33 -4.29 -4.60 -1.02
N GLN A 34 -5.05 -3.91 -1.87
CA GLN A 34 -5.98 -4.57 -2.80
C GLN A 34 -5.27 -5.47 -3.80
N SER A 35 -4.16 -5.01 -4.40
CA SER A 35 -3.36 -5.83 -5.33
C SER A 35 -2.79 -7.06 -4.63
N MET A 36 -2.27 -6.89 -3.41
CA MET A 36 -1.69 -7.97 -2.62
C MET A 36 -2.74 -9.03 -2.25
N LEU A 37 -3.92 -8.59 -1.81
CA LEU A 37 -5.06 -9.46 -1.49
C LEU A 37 -5.69 -10.12 -2.72
N GLY A 38 -5.61 -9.46 -3.87
CA GLY A 38 -5.99 -10.05 -5.17
C GLY A 38 -5.15 -11.29 -5.48
N ASN A 39 -3.82 -11.15 -5.40
CA ASN A 39 -2.87 -12.26 -5.60
C ASN A 39 -3.02 -13.37 -4.54
N PHE A 40 -3.52 -13.01 -3.36
CA PHE A 40 -3.73 -13.93 -2.24
C PHE A 40 -4.78 -15.00 -2.52
N GLY A 41 -5.85 -14.62 -3.23
CA GLY A 41 -6.89 -15.55 -3.66
C GLY A 41 -6.35 -16.69 -4.53
N ASP A 42 -5.17 -16.50 -5.13
CA ASP A 42 -4.55 -17.47 -6.03
C ASP A 42 -3.52 -18.38 -5.32
N MET A 43 -3.23 -18.14 -4.03
CA MET A 43 -2.21 -18.88 -3.29
C MET A 43 -2.65 -20.22 -2.72
N ASN A 44 -3.94 -20.39 -2.48
CA ASN A 44 -4.53 -21.66 -2.10
C ASN A 44 -5.52 -22.09 -3.19
N PRO A 45 -5.08 -22.89 -4.19
CA PRO A 45 -5.97 -23.34 -5.26
C PRO A 45 -7.10 -24.24 -4.75
N ASN A 46 -6.99 -24.77 -3.53
CA ASN A 46 -8.02 -25.59 -2.89
C ASN A 46 -8.99 -24.79 -2.01
N ALA A 47 -8.73 -23.50 -1.76
CA ALA A 47 -9.68 -22.65 -1.04
C ALA A 47 -10.90 -22.37 -1.90
N THR A 48 -12.09 -22.43 -1.32
CA THR A 48 -13.32 -21.99 -1.95
C THR A 48 -13.30 -20.46 -2.14
N ASP A 49 -14.08 -19.96 -3.09
CA ASP A 49 -14.21 -18.51 -3.31
C ASP A 49 -14.72 -17.78 -2.05
N GLU A 50 -15.55 -18.44 -1.24
CA GLU A 50 -16.05 -17.91 0.03
C GLU A 50 -14.94 -17.79 1.09
N GLU A 51 -14.03 -18.76 1.17
CA GLU A 51 -12.87 -18.70 2.06
C GLU A 51 -11.87 -17.63 1.62
N LYS A 52 -11.66 -17.48 0.30
CA LYS A 52 -10.84 -16.41 -0.26
C LYS A 52 -11.42 -15.04 0.06
N GLU A 53 -12.73 -14.87 -0.10
CA GLU A 53 -13.41 -13.61 0.20
C GLU A 53 -13.39 -13.28 1.70
N LYS A 54 -13.63 -14.27 2.56
CA LYS A 54 -13.48 -14.11 4.03
C LYS A 54 -12.07 -13.68 4.41
N ALA A 55 -11.04 -14.30 3.81
CA ALA A 55 -9.66 -13.91 4.06
C ALA A 55 -9.38 -12.46 3.63
N LYS A 56 -9.87 -12.04 2.46
CA LYS A 56 -9.74 -10.65 1.98
C LYS A 56 -10.40 -9.66 2.95
N VAL A 57 -11.64 -9.91 3.34
CA VAL A 57 -12.39 -9.04 4.26
C VAL A 57 -11.69 -8.93 5.62
N MET A 58 -11.17 -10.04 6.15
CA MET A 58 -10.48 -10.06 7.45
C MET A 58 -9.12 -9.34 7.40
N LEU A 59 -8.37 -9.51 6.30
CA LEU A 59 -6.99 -9.01 6.20
C LEU A 59 -6.91 -7.55 5.73
N THR A 60 -7.85 -7.09 4.90
CA THR A 60 -7.87 -5.71 4.36
C THR A 60 -7.68 -4.64 5.44
N PRO A 61 -8.50 -4.55 6.51
CA PRO A 61 -8.37 -3.49 7.49
C PRO A 61 -7.06 -3.55 8.29
N VAL A 62 -6.53 -4.76 8.52
CA VAL A 62 -5.26 -4.96 9.23
C VAL A 62 -4.10 -4.47 8.36
N LEU A 63 -4.02 -4.94 7.12
CA LEU A 63 -2.95 -4.56 6.19
C LEU A 63 -2.99 -3.08 5.84
N GLN A 64 -4.19 -2.51 5.69
CA GLN A 64 -4.37 -1.09 5.45
C GLN A 64 -3.79 -0.27 6.62
N LYS A 65 -4.20 -0.58 7.84
CA LYS A 65 -3.71 0.11 9.05
C LYS A 65 -2.21 -0.01 9.21
N GLU A 66 -1.66 -1.21 8.98
CA GLU A 66 -0.23 -1.45 9.12
C GLU A 66 0.59 -0.75 8.03
N CYS A 67 0.10 -0.73 6.79
CA CYS A 67 0.68 0.07 5.70
C CYS A 67 0.68 1.56 6.04
N GLU A 68 -0.47 2.13 6.43
CA GLU A 68 -0.60 3.56 6.74
C GLU A 68 0.28 3.98 7.93
N SER A 69 0.45 3.07 8.90
CA SER A 69 1.35 3.29 10.04
C SER A 69 2.84 3.21 9.71
N GLY A 70 3.21 2.86 8.46
CA GLY A 70 4.61 2.67 8.06
C GLY A 70 5.28 1.43 8.65
N LYS A 71 4.50 0.50 9.24
CA LYS A 71 5.01 -0.78 9.76
C LYS A 71 5.53 -1.71 8.67
N TYR A 72 5.07 -1.53 7.45
CA TYR A 72 5.54 -2.27 6.29
C TYR A 72 6.20 -1.33 5.28
N LYS A 73 7.27 -1.81 4.64
CA LYS A 73 7.86 -1.13 3.48
C LYS A 73 6.90 -1.23 2.30
N LEU A 74 6.47 -0.09 1.77
CA LEU A 74 5.50 0.00 0.66
C LEU A 74 5.92 -0.83 -0.55
N GLU A 75 7.19 -0.73 -0.96
CA GLU A 75 7.74 -1.47 -2.10
C GLU A 75 7.76 -2.99 -1.87
N CYS A 76 7.89 -3.42 -0.61
CA CYS A 76 7.79 -4.84 -0.27
C CYS A 76 6.34 -5.31 -0.30
N LEU A 77 5.40 -4.53 0.23
CA LEU A 77 3.96 -4.85 0.14
C LEU A 77 3.49 -5.03 -1.31
N LYS A 78 4.00 -4.22 -2.25
CA LYS A 78 3.70 -4.33 -3.70
C LYS A 78 4.16 -5.65 -4.32
N SER A 79 5.23 -6.25 -3.79
CA SER A 79 5.84 -7.47 -4.33
C SER A 79 5.51 -8.73 -3.53
N ALA A 80 4.98 -8.58 -2.31
CA ALA A 80 4.52 -9.68 -1.47
C ALA A 80 3.34 -10.39 -2.15
N LYS A 81 3.52 -11.69 -2.38
CA LYS A 81 2.47 -12.53 -2.95
C LYS A 81 1.76 -13.29 -1.82
N SER A 82 2.45 -13.56 -0.70
CA SER A 82 2.00 -14.38 0.43
C SER A 82 2.04 -13.68 1.80
N ILE A 83 1.34 -14.25 2.79
CA ILE A 83 1.33 -13.79 4.19
C ILE A 83 2.70 -14.02 4.81
N ALA A 84 3.38 -15.10 4.40
CA ALA A 84 4.75 -15.36 4.82
C ALA A 84 5.69 -14.24 4.36
N GLU A 85 5.54 -13.76 3.12
CA GLU A 85 6.33 -12.65 2.61
C GLU A 85 6.01 -11.32 3.28
N LEU A 86 4.77 -11.11 3.75
CA LEU A 86 4.44 -9.91 4.55
C LEU A 86 5.31 -9.77 5.80
N GLN A 87 5.67 -10.89 6.44
CA GLN A 87 6.53 -10.85 7.62
C GLN A 87 7.91 -10.26 7.29
N ASN A 88 8.40 -10.50 6.07
CA ASN A 88 9.67 -9.95 5.57
C ASN A 88 9.55 -8.47 5.16
N CYS A 89 8.33 -7.97 5.00
CA CYS A 89 8.07 -6.58 4.64
C CYS A 89 8.03 -5.64 5.83
N LYS A 90 8.09 -6.16 7.07
CA LYS A 90 8.10 -5.32 8.28
C LYS A 90 9.32 -4.40 8.28
N ASN A 91 9.09 -3.15 8.67
CA ASN A 91 10.12 -2.13 8.79
C ASN A 91 10.92 -2.29 10.09
#